data_AF-A0AAD8WVP4-F1
#
_entry.id   AF-A0AAD8WVP4-F1
#
_cell.length_a   1.000
_cell.length_b   1.000
_cell.length_c   1.000
_cell.angle_alpha   90.00
_cell.angle_beta   90.00
_cell.angle_gamma   90.00
#
_symmetry.space_group_name_H-M   'P 1'
#
loop_
_entity.id
_entity.type
_entity.pdbx_description
1 polymer ?
#
loop_
_entity_poly.entity_id
_entity_poly.type
_entity_poly.pdbx_seq_one_letter_code
_entity_poly.pdbx_strand_id
1 'polypeptide(L)' 'MEGLCFRCFRPGQHKRECSNESICFRCGNDGHEAKDCKHPRSPPSEDELRRAALASFARHALIRVKHTPIGNPKWKV' A
#
# COMPACT_ATOMS: atom_id res chain seq x y z
N MET A 1 -9.48 23.04 -25.03
CA MET A 1 -9.93 22.09 -23.98
C MET A 1 -9.31 22.57 -22.70
N GLU A 2 -10.10 23.24 -21.85
CA GLU A 2 -9.64 23.73 -20.56
C GLU A 2 -9.40 22.51 -19.65
N GLY A 3 -8.14 22.26 -19.29
CA GLY A 3 -7.77 21.15 -18.42
C GLY A 3 -8.22 21.37 -16.98
N LEU A 4 -8.37 20.28 -16.22
CA LEU A 4 -8.62 20.35 -14.78
C LEU A 4 -7.32 20.71 -14.04
N CYS A 5 -7.40 21.63 -13.08
CA CYS A 5 -6.24 22.03 -12.30
C CYS A 5 -5.77 20.91 -11.36
N PHE A 6 -4.54 20.42 -11.54
CA PHE A 6 -3.88 19.44 -10.64
C PHE A 6 -3.41 20.04 -9.29
N ARG A 7 -4.05 21.10 -8.80
CA ARG A 7 -3.84 21.59 -7.43
C ARG A 7 -5.15 21.71 -6.69
N CYS A 8 -6.21 22.20 -7.35
CA CYS A 8 -7.51 22.45 -6.73
C CYS A 8 -8.69 21.74 -7.43
N PHE A 9 -8.42 20.93 -8.47
CA PHE A 9 -9.40 20.20 -9.27
C PHE A 9 -10.49 21.05 -9.92
N ARG A 10 -10.28 22.36 -10.03
CA ARG A 10 -11.19 23.25 -10.76
C ARG A 10 -10.82 23.33 -12.25
N PRO A 11 -11.81 23.34 -13.16
CA PRO A 11 -11.55 23.58 -14.57
C PRO A 11 -11.17 25.04 -14.83
N GLY A 12 -10.55 25.31 -15.98
CA GLY A 12 -10.29 26.69 -16.45
C GLY A 12 -9.00 27.33 -15.93
N GLN A 13 -8.13 26.57 -15.26
CA GLN A 13 -6.82 27.05 -14.83
C GLN A 13 -5.80 25.92 -14.73
N HIS A 14 -4.53 26.24 -14.98
CA HIS A 14 -3.43 25.30 -14.83
C HIS A 14 -2.82 25.38 -13.42
N LYS A 15 -2.04 24.35 -13.03
CA LYS A 15 -1.39 24.26 -11.71
C LYS A 15 -0.52 25.49 -11.41
N ARG A 16 0.11 26.07 -12.44
CA ARG A 16 1.04 27.19 -12.34
C ARG A 16 0.36 28.51 -11.98
N GLU A 17 -0.89 28.71 -12.42
CA GLU A 17 -1.70 29.90 -12.16
C GLU A 17 -2.64 29.72 -10.96
N CYS A 18 -2.62 28.54 -10.32
CA CYS A 18 -3.50 28.23 -9.21
C CYS A 18 -2.98 28.79 -7.89
N SER A 19 -3.69 29.78 -7.34
CA SER A 19 -3.43 30.33 -6.00
C SER A 19 -4.22 29.63 -4.87
N ASN A 20 -5.00 28.60 -5.19
CA ASN A 20 -5.75 27.83 -4.19
C ASN A 20 -4.86 26.81 -3.50
N GLU A 21 -5.30 26.37 -2.32
CA GLU A 21 -4.65 25.32 -1.55
C GLU A 21 -4.57 24.00 -2.34
N SER A 22 -3.51 23.23 -2.08
CA SER A 22 -3.38 21.89 -2.65
C SER A 22 -4.38 20.95 -2.02
N ILE A 23 -5.24 20.39 -2.86
CA ILE A 23 -6.12 19.29 -2.52
C ILE A 23 -5.37 17.98 -2.79
N CYS A 24 -5.35 17.10 -1.79
CA CYS A 24 -4.73 15.80 -1.88
C CYS A 24 -5.49 14.90 -2.86
N PHE A 25 -4.81 14.44 -3.90
CA PHE A 25 -5.36 13.47 -4.88
C PHE A 25 -5.80 12.15 -4.28
N ARG A 26 -5.30 11.80 -3.08
CA ARG A 26 -5.53 10.49 -2.47
C ARG A 26 -6.75 10.49 -1.55
N CYS A 27 -6.99 11.58 -0.82
CA CYS A 27 -8.08 11.67 0.16
C CYS A 27 -9.05 12.84 -0.04
N GLY A 28 -8.77 13.76 -0.97
CA GLY A 28 -9.64 14.90 -1.27
C GLY A 28 -9.58 16.05 -0.26
N ASN A 29 -8.78 15.94 0.81
CA ASN A 29 -8.59 17.02 1.78
C ASN A 29 -7.46 17.97 1.35
N ASP A 30 -7.58 19.24 1.73
CA ASP A 30 -6.56 20.26 1.55
C ASP A 30 -5.42 20.16 2.59
N GLY A 31 -4.46 21.09 2.52
CA GLY A 31 -3.35 21.21 3.46
C GLY A 31 -2.16 20.27 3.23
N HIS A 32 -2.27 19.29 2.32
CA HIS A 32 -1.16 18.38 2.01
C HIS A 32 -1.21 17.82 0.59
N GLU A 33 -0.05 17.42 0.06
CA GLU A 33 0.03 16.71 -1.22
C GLU A 33 -0.14 15.20 -1.03
N ALA A 34 -0.41 14.48 -2.12
CA ALA A 34 -0.57 13.03 -2.09
C ALA A 34 0.68 12.29 -1.56
N LYS A 35 1.86 12.92 -1.52
CA LYS A 35 3.09 12.34 -0.94
C LYS A 35 3.03 12.30 0.59
N ASP A 36 2.53 13.36 1.20
CA ASP A 36 2.41 13.55 2.66
C ASP A 36 1.09 13.03 3.23
N CYS A 37 0.24 12.46 2.38
CA CYS A 37 -1.05 11.92 2.78
C CYS A 37 -0.91 10.73 3.72
N LYS A 38 -1.40 10.92 4.96
CA LYS A 38 -1.44 9.91 6.02
C LYS A 38 -2.57 8.90 5.85
N HIS A 39 -3.50 9.10 4.91
CA HIS A 39 -4.52 8.09 4.63
C HIS A 39 -3.85 6.81 4.12
N PRO A 40 -4.31 5.63 4.60
CA PRO A 40 -3.90 4.37 4.01
C PRO A 40 -4.16 4.43 2.52
N ARG A 41 -3.21 3.94 1.72
CA ARG A 41 -3.49 3.76 0.28
C ARG A 41 -4.68 2.82 0.15
N SER A 42 -5.42 2.96 -0.95
CA SER A 42 -6.48 2.01 -1.31
C SER A 42 -5.99 0.59 -1.05
N PRO A 43 -6.84 -0.29 -0.49
CA PRO A 43 -6.42 -1.64 -0.17
C PRO A 43 -5.78 -2.26 -1.42
N PRO A 44 -4.65 -2.97 -1.26
CA PRO A 44 -4.03 -3.67 -2.38
C PRO A 44 -5.08 -4.54 -3.07
N SER A 45 -5.00 -4.66 -4.40
CA SER A 45 -5.88 -5.59 -5.12
C SER A 45 -5.76 -6.98 -4.53
N GLU A 46 -6.79 -7.81 -4.68
CA GLU A 46 -6.79 -9.17 -4.13
C GLU A 46 -5.55 -9.96 -4.59
N ASP A 47 -5.12 -9.78 -5.84
CA ASP A 47 -3.90 -10.36 -6.39
C ASP A 47 -2.63 -9.82 -5.71
N GLU A 48 -2.57 -8.53 -5.42
CA GLU A 48 -1.43 -7.94 -4.70
C GLU A 48 -1.35 -8.45 -3.27
N LEU A 49 -2.49 -8.60 -2.59
CA LEU A 49 -2.56 -9.22 -1.28
C LEU A 49 -2.13 -10.70 -1.31
N ARG A 50 -2.60 -11.48 -2.29
CA ARG A 50 -2.17 -12.88 -2.49
C ARG A 50 -0.67 -12.99 -2.71
N ARG A 51 -0.11 -12.17 -3.60
CA ARG A 51 1.35 -12.12 -3.86
C ARG A 51 2.12 -11.74 -2.60
N ALA A 52 1.67 -10.73 -1.86
CA ALA A 52 2.30 -10.29 -0.62
C ALA A 52 2.27 -11.39 0.46
N ALA A 53 1.14 -12.10 0.59
CA ALA A 53 1.00 -13.22 1.50
C ALA A 53 1.99 -14.36 1.16
N LEU A 54 1.99 -14.82 -0.10
CA LEU A 54 2.93 -15.85 -0.58
C LEU A 54 4.39 -15.45 -0.35
N ALA A 55 4.76 -14.21 -0.65
CA ALA A 55 6.10 -13.68 -0.40
C ALA A 55 6.44 -13.68 1.10
N SER A 56 5.47 -13.38 1.95
CA SER A 56 5.64 -13.41 3.41
C SER A 56 5.86 -14.83 3.92
N PHE A 57 5.14 -15.83 3.40
CA PHE A 57 5.39 -17.23 3.72
C PHE A 57 6.77 -17.70 3.24
N ALA A 58 7.18 -17.35 2.02
CA ALA A 58 8.49 -17.70 1.49
C ALA A 58 9.64 -17.13 2.36
N ARG A 59 9.52 -15.87 2.82
CA ARG A 59 10.51 -15.26 3.74
C ARG A 59 10.63 -16.01 5.06
N HIS A 60 9.52 -16.49 5.63
CA HIS A 60 9.54 -17.25 6.88
C HIS A 60 9.94 -18.72 6.69
N ALA A 61 9.64 -19.32 5.54
CA ALA A 61 10.03 -20.70 5.20
C ALA A 61 11.56 -20.86 5.11
N LEU A 62 12.28 -19.83 4.63
CA LEU A 62 13.74 -19.79 4.62
C LEU A 62 14.35 -19.69 6.03
N ILE A 63 13.61 -19.18 7.02
CA ILE A 63 14.05 -19.10 8.42
C ILE A 63 13.73 -20.40 9.21
N ARG A 64 12.76 -21.22 8.75
CA ARG A 64 12.36 -22.47 9.41
C ARG A 64 12.84 -23.75 8.73
N VAL A 65 14.08 -23.81 8.24
CA VAL A 65 14.80 -25.09 8.11
C VAL A 65 15.39 -25.47 9.47
N LYS A 66 14.51 -25.75 10.44
CA LYS A 66 14.76 -26.59 11.62
C LYS A 66 13.45 -27.31 11.99
N HIS A 67 13.00 -28.18 11.10
CA HIS A 67 12.05 -29.22 11.51
C HIS A 67 12.85 -30.38 12.10
N THR A 68 12.88 -30.47 13.43
CA THR A 68 13.28 -31.68 14.15
C THR A 68 12.31 -32.80 13.76
N PRO A 69 12.77 -33.98 13.30
CA PRO A 69 11.85 -35.07 12.97
C PRO A 69 11.12 -35.54 14.23
N ILE A 70 9.80 -35.30 14.27
CA ILE A 70 8.90 -35.87 15.25
C ILE A 70 8.74 -37.35 14.90
N GLY A 71 9.35 -38.22 15.69
CA GLY A 71 9.21 -39.67 15.56
C GLY A 71 10.18 -40.41 16.48
N ASN A 72 9.91 -40.43 17.78
CA ASN A 72 10.68 -41.20 18.75
C ASN A 72 9.86 -42.43 19.20
N PRO A 73 10.20 -43.66 18.76
CA PRO A 73 9.44 -44.85 19.10
C PRO A 73 10.13 -45.59 20.26
N LYS A 74 10.03 -45.11 21.50
CA LYS A 74 10.56 -45.84 22.67
C LYS A 74 9.74 -45.62 23.94
N TRP A 75 8.52 -46.18 23.96
CA TRP A 75 7.86 -46.61 25.20
C TRP A 75 7.08 -47.91 24.91
N LYS A 76 7.82 -49.00 24.70
CA LYS A 76 7.32 -50.35 24.93
C LYS A 76 7.81 -50.75 26.32
N VAL A 77 6.91 -50.66 27.29
CA VAL A 77 6.94 -51.46 28.52
C VAL A 77 5.93 -52.58 28.34
#